data_AF-A0A3S0HMY3-F1
#
_entry.id   AF-A0A3S0HMY3-F1
#
_cell.length_a   1.000
_cell.length_b   1.000
_cell.length_c   1.000
_cell.angle_alpha   90.00
_cell.angle_beta   90.00
_cell.angle_gamma   90.00
#
_symmetry.space_group_name_H-M   'P 1'
#
loop_
_entity.id
_entity.type
_entity.pdbx_description
1 polymer ?
#
loop_
_entity_poly.entity_id
_entity_poly.type
_entity_poly.pdbx_seq_one_letter_code
_entity_poly.pdbx_strand_id
1 'polypeptide(L)'
;MKPNSGLEAFVERNRADFDAFEPRLDLWDAIEARLDAPADQDDETPTHVLPLNPPAPATPEPKAAPGFGWQRYAAAAAVALTLVAGGYGLRRADQAGTAGTLASADTSTELVNELDPQPAAVAEALGSPEAMTVGTNSPARRLNAAVRRMEAYYAAQILEKQNELKQADATAAPGTVPQAADWKVELVALDSSYQQLRTELYQNPDPNAVLDAMNQNLQTRLSILNQQLRTREQIRQYHDDAYSLAADK
;
A
#
# COMPACT_ATOMS: atom_id res chain seq x y z
N MET A 1 39.57 15.29 -14.68
CA MET A 1 38.91 15.49 -15.99
C MET A 1 37.53 16.12 -15.75
N LYS A 2 36.78 16.51 -16.79
CA LYS A 2 35.32 16.68 -16.68
C LYS A 2 34.66 15.32 -16.96
N PRO A 3 33.72 14.84 -16.12
CA PRO A 3 32.95 13.66 -16.46
C PRO A 3 32.00 14.00 -17.61
N ASN A 4 32.10 13.25 -18.70
CA ASN A 4 31.45 13.58 -19.97
C ASN A 4 30.22 12.68 -20.26
N SER A 5 29.71 11.99 -19.23
CA SER A 5 28.42 11.29 -19.31
C SER A 5 27.63 11.39 -18.00
N GLY A 6 26.30 11.31 -18.10
CA GLY A 6 25.43 11.22 -16.92
C GLY A 6 25.63 9.93 -16.12
N LEU A 7 26.10 8.85 -16.78
CA LEU A 7 26.42 7.56 -16.18
C LEU A 7 27.67 7.63 -15.31
N GLU A 8 28.75 8.24 -15.79
CA GLU A 8 30.00 8.46 -15.03
C GLU A 8 29.72 9.25 -13.74
N ALA A 9 28.96 10.34 -13.84
CA ALA A 9 28.53 11.11 -12.68
C ALA A 9 27.54 10.38 -11.77
N PHE A 10 26.76 9.40 -12.28
CA PHE A 10 25.88 8.55 -11.48
C PHE A 10 26.70 7.49 -10.71
N VAL A 11 27.62 6.80 -11.38
CA VAL A 11 28.49 5.78 -10.76
C VAL A 11 29.31 6.39 -9.64
N GLU A 12 29.97 7.54 -9.85
CA GLU A 12 30.77 8.18 -8.79
C GLU A 12 29.93 8.61 -7.58
N ARG A 13 28.64 8.98 -7.78
CA ARG A 13 27.72 9.33 -6.68
C ARG A 13 27.24 8.13 -5.86
N ASN A 14 27.00 6.99 -6.50
CA ASN A 14 26.51 5.77 -5.84
C ASN A 14 27.66 4.83 -5.45
N ARG A 15 28.91 5.20 -5.71
CA ARG A 15 30.10 4.37 -5.48
C ARG A 15 30.21 3.92 -4.02
N ALA A 16 29.97 4.82 -3.07
CA ALA A 16 29.99 4.48 -1.65
C ALA A 16 28.90 3.46 -1.28
N ASP A 17 27.76 3.46 -1.97
CA ASP A 17 26.69 2.47 -1.77
C ASP A 17 27.05 1.12 -2.41
N PHE A 18 27.67 1.12 -3.59
CA PHE A 18 28.20 -0.09 -4.23
C PHE A 18 29.32 -0.74 -3.39
N ASP A 19 30.23 0.06 -2.84
CA ASP A 19 31.34 -0.40 -2.00
C ASP A 19 30.89 -0.76 -0.56
N ALA A 20 29.66 -0.39 -0.15
CA ALA A 20 29.12 -0.69 1.20
C ALA A 20 28.38 -2.04 1.30
N PHE A 21 27.91 -2.60 0.19
CA PHE A 21 27.23 -3.90 0.17
C PHE A 21 28.18 -4.99 -0.36
N GLU A 22 29.00 -5.54 0.53
CA GLU A 22 29.74 -6.78 0.22
C GLU A 22 28.77 -7.88 -0.26
N PRO A 23 29.07 -8.59 -1.36
CA PRO A 23 28.27 -9.74 -1.76
C PRO A 23 28.32 -10.80 -0.66
N ARG A 24 27.24 -11.60 -0.55
CA ARG A 24 27.23 -12.74 0.38
C ARG A 24 28.44 -13.62 0.08
N LEU A 25 29.19 -14.05 1.10
CA LEU A 25 30.42 -14.85 0.91
C LEU A 25 30.14 -16.13 0.09
N ASP A 26 28.99 -16.74 0.35
CA ASP A 26 28.40 -17.93 -0.29
C ASP A 26 27.87 -17.69 -1.73
N LEU A 27 27.98 -16.46 -2.27
CA LEU A 27 27.45 -16.13 -3.60
C LEU A 27 28.20 -16.84 -4.73
N TRP A 28 29.52 -17.00 -4.61
CA TRP A 28 30.33 -17.65 -5.65
C TRP A 28 30.13 -19.16 -5.64
N ASP A 29 30.11 -19.77 -4.46
CA ASP A 29 29.82 -21.19 -4.25
C ASP A 29 28.41 -21.55 -4.81
N ALA A 30 27.42 -20.68 -4.58
CA ALA A 30 26.08 -20.83 -5.16
C ALA A 30 26.02 -20.61 -6.69
N ILE A 31 26.93 -19.81 -7.27
CA ILE A 31 27.07 -19.65 -8.72
C ILE A 31 27.74 -20.88 -9.33
N GLU A 32 28.81 -21.41 -8.72
CA GLU A 32 29.51 -22.62 -9.15
C GLU A 32 28.57 -23.83 -9.12
N ALA A 33 27.85 -24.03 -8.01
CA ALA A 33 26.82 -25.08 -7.89
C ALA A 33 25.69 -24.96 -8.93
N ARG A 34 25.41 -23.76 -9.44
CA ARG A 34 24.41 -23.53 -10.51
C ARG A 34 24.99 -23.65 -11.93
N LEU A 35 26.31 -23.55 -12.10
CA LEU A 35 26.99 -23.85 -13.38
C LEU A 35 27.19 -25.36 -13.58
N ASP A 36 27.48 -26.10 -12.51
CA ASP A 36 27.63 -27.56 -12.54
C ASP A 36 26.29 -28.32 -12.54
N ALA A 37 25.17 -27.62 -12.29
CA ALA A 37 23.84 -28.20 -12.40
C ALA A 37 23.50 -28.52 -13.88
N PRO A 38 23.05 -29.75 -14.21
CA PRO A 38 22.54 -30.05 -15.54
C PRO A 38 21.29 -29.21 -15.82
N ALA A 39 21.17 -28.69 -17.05
CA ALA A 39 20.23 -27.63 -17.44
C ALA A 39 18.74 -28.04 -17.53
N ASP A 40 18.32 -29.04 -16.76
CA ASP A 40 16.98 -29.65 -16.74
C ASP A 40 16.25 -29.41 -15.40
N GLN A 41 16.36 -28.20 -14.82
CA GLN A 41 15.54 -27.75 -13.67
C GLN A 41 15.09 -26.28 -13.83
N ASP A 42 13.82 -26.03 -13.50
CA ASP A 42 13.07 -24.81 -13.85
C ASP A 42 13.35 -23.58 -12.96
N ASP A 43 14.57 -23.02 -13.01
CA ASP A 43 14.90 -21.74 -12.38
C ASP A 43 14.85 -20.56 -13.37
N GLU A 44 13.74 -19.80 -13.35
CA GLU A 44 13.56 -18.57 -14.13
C GLU A 44 14.50 -17.42 -13.69
N THR A 45 15.77 -17.46 -14.12
CA THR A 45 16.49 -16.21 -14.37
C THR A 45 15.85 -15.50 -15.57
N PRO A 46 15.33 -14.26 -15.43
CA PRO A 46 14.65 -13.56 -16.51
C PRO A 46 15.65 -13.04 -17.55
N THR A 47 16.09 -13.94 -18.43
CA THR A 47 17.00 -13.67 -19.55
C THR A 47 16.25 -12.85 -20.62
N HIS A 48 16.14 -11.54 -20.40
CA HIS A 48 15.25 -10.65 -21.14
C HIS A 48 15.82 -10.27 -22.53
N VAL A 49 15.79 -11.22 -23.47
CA VAL A 49 16.21 -11.03 -24.85
C VAL A 49 15.15 -10.24 -25.62
N LEU A 50 15.40 -8.95 -25.87
CA LEU A 50 14.59 -8.15 -26.79
C LEU A 50 14.92 -8.49 -28.25
N PRO A 51 13.96 -8.98 -29.06
CA PRO A 51 14.14 -9.08 -30.51
C PRO A 51 14.08 -7.67 -31.13
N LEU A 52 15.19 -7.19 -31.68
CA LEU A 52 15.33 -5.82 -32.18
C LEU A 52 14.49 -5.48 -33.43
N ASN A 53 13.81 -6.45 -34.05
CA ASN A 53 12.91 -6.22 -35.19
C ASN A 53 11.85 -7.34 -35.32
N PRO A 54 10.59 -7.14 -34.90
CA PRO A 54 9.51 -8.11 -35.12
C PRO A 54 9.02 -8.07 -36.58
N PRO A 55 8.72 -9.23 -37.22
CA PRO A 55 8.19 -9.26 -38.58
C PRO A 55 6.77 -8.68 -38.62
N ALA A 56 6.50 -7.80 -39.60
CA ALA A 56 5.21 -7.13 -39.72
C ALA A 56 4.08 -8.10 -40.13
N PRO A 57 2.93 -8.14 -39.42
CA PRO A 57 1.76 -8.89 -39.87
C PRO A 57 1.12 -8.20 -41.09
N ALA A 58 0.59 -9.00 -42.02
CA ALA A 58 0.09 -8.51 -43.30
C ALA A 58 -1.16 -7.62 -43.19
N THR A 59 -1.21 -6.57 -44.02
CA THR A 59 -2.26 -5.54 -44.01
C THR A 59 -3.56 -5.99 -44.70
N PRO A 60 -4.73 -5.90 -44.04
CA PRO A 60 -6.00 -5.73 -44.72
C PRO A 60 -6.28 -4.23 -44.94
N GLU A 61 -6.75 -3.86 -46.14
CA GLU A 61 -7.05 -2.46 -46.50
C GLU A 61 -8.29 -1.87 -45.77
N PRO A 62 -8.40 -0.54 -45.66
CA PRO A 62 -9.11 0.09 -44.55
C PRO A 62 -10.61 0.32 -44.76
N LYS A 63 -11.33 0.40 -43.64
CA LYS A 63 -12.58 1.17 -43.53
C LYS A 63 -12.50 2.17 -42.37
N ALA A 64 -13.18 3.30 -42.53
CA ALA A 64 -12.93 4.54 -41.82
C ALA A 64 -12.99 4.46 -40.27
N ALA A 65 -12.06 5.18 -39.62
CA ALA A 65 -12.17 5.58 -38.21
C ALA A 65 -13.18 6.75 -38.06
N PRO A 66 -13.62 7.08 -36.83
CA PRO A 66 -12.76 7.85 -35.92
C PRO A 66 -12.77 7.35 -34.46
N GLY A 67 -11.78 7.79 -33.67
CA GLY A 67 -11.76 7.60 -32.20
C GLY A 67 -10.37 7.27 -31.65
N PHE A 68 -9.59 8.30 -31.30
CA PHE A 68 -8.35 8.12 -30.56
C PHE A 68 -8.66 8.02 -29.06
N GLY A 69 -8.39 6.87 -28.43
CA GLY A 69 -8.78 6.62 -27.03
C GLY A 69 -7.75 5.82 -26.25
N TRP A 70 -7.40 6.29 -25.05
CA TRP A 70 -6.44 5.67 -24.13
C TRP A 70 -6.99 4.41 -23.41
N GLN A 71 -7.83 3.61 -24.07
CA GLN A 71 -8.48 2.44 -23.48
C GLN A 71 -7.57 1.19 -23.47
N ARG A 72 -6.40 1.26 -22.82
CA ARG A 72 -5.48 0.11 -22.68
C ARG A 72 -4.89 -0.11 -21.28
N TYR A 73 -5.61 0.30 -20.24
CA TYR A 73 -5.44 -0.21 -18.87
C TYR A 73 -6.78 -0.62 -18.23
N ALA A 74 -7.56 -1.39 -18.98
CA ALA A 74 -8.74 -2.09 -18.49
C ALA A 74 -8.69 -3.56 -18.93
N ALA A 75 -9.09 -4.47 -18.04
CA ALA A 75 -9.17 -5.92 -18.24
C ALA A 75 -7.84 -6.65 -18.56
N ALA A 76 -7.02 -6.85 -17.51
CA ALA A 76 -6.16 -8.02 -17.37
C ALA A 76 -6.47 -8.79 -16.05
N ALA A 77 -7.76 -8.83 -15.68
CA ALA A 77 -8.25 -9.47 -14.45
C ALA A 77 -8.68 -10.93 -14.70
N ALA A 78 -7.71 -11.76 -15.04
CA ALA A 78 -7.79 -13.23 -15.04
C ALA A 78 -6.35 -13.75 -14.90
N VAL A 79 -5.99 -14.62 -13.95
CA VAL A 79 -6.80 -15.60 -13.20
C VAL A 79 -6.55 -15.51 -11.69
N ALA A 80 -7.60 -15.28 -10.88
CA ALA A 80 -7.60 -15.52 -9.43
C ALA A 80 -9.02 -15.51 -8.80
N LEU A 81 -10.04 -16.08 -9.45
CA LEU A 81 -11.39 -16.14 -8.87
C LEU A 81 -12.11 -17.47 -9.15
N THR A 82 -11.54 -18.54 -8.59
CA THR A 82 -12.16 -19.88 -8.51
C THR A 82 -11.91 -20.45 -7.13
N LEU A 83 -13.00 -20.78 -6.41
CA LEU A 83 -13.02 -21.13 -4.98
C LEU A 83 -12.68 -19.91 -4.07
N VAL A 84 -13.49 -19.50 -3.09
CA VAL A 84 -14.68 -20.14 -2.48
C VAL A 84 -15.89 -19.19 -2.51
N ALA A 85 -16.77 -19.37 -3.50
CA ALA A 85 -18.16 -18.90 -3.44
C ALA A 85 -18.99 -19.96 -2.69
N GLY A 86 -18.82 -20.03 -1.36
CA GLY A 86 -19.23 -21.19 -0.53
C GLY A 86 -20.24 -20.89 0.58
N GLY A 87 -20.96 -19.76 0.48
CA GLY A 87 -22.08 -19.41 1.35
C GLY A 87 -21.73 -18.61 2.60
N TYR A 88 -22.24 -17.38 2.67
CA TYR A 88 -23.02 -16.86 3.81
C TYR A 88 -23.77 -15.58 3.37
N GLY A 89 -24.80 -15.76 2.54
CA GLY A 89 -25.39 -14.67 1.74
C GLY A 89 -26.92 -14.61 1.75
N LEU A 90 -27.60 -15.05 2.81
CA LEU A 90 -29.08 -15.02 2.87
C LEU A 90 -29.66 -14.96 4.30
N ARG A 91 -29.63 -13.77 4.93
CA ARG A 91 -30.66 -13.34 5.90
C ARG A 91 -30.58 -11.83 6.21
N ARG A 92 -31.53 -11.07 5.66
CA ARG A 92 -31.97 -9.75 6.11
C ARG A 92 -33.47 -9.67 5.83
N ALA A 93 -34.20 -8.85 6.60
CA ALA A 93 -35.65 -8.95 6.81
C ALA A 93 -36.06 -10.20 7.64
N ASP A 94 -36.92 -10.14 8.65
CA ASP A 94 -37.55 -8.97 9.29
C ASP A 94 -37.77 -9.20 10.79
N GLN A 95 -37.71 -8.10 11.56
CA GLN A 95 -38.73 -7.75 12.56
C GLN A 95 -38.45 -6.36 13.14
N ALA A 96 -39.39 -5.44 12.91
CA ALA A 96 -39.53 -4.18 13.61
C ALA A 96 -40.91 -4.15 14.28
N GLY A 97 -40.98 -3.52 15.45
CA GLY A 97 -42.12 -3.64 16.37
C GLY A 97 -41.91 -4.75 17.42
N THR A 98 -42.44 -4.63 18.63
CA THR A 98 -43.42 -3.64 19.13
C THR A 98 -42.90 -2.84 20.33
N ALA A 99 -43.38 -1.60 20.48
CA ALA A 99 -43.34 -0.90 21.75
C ALA A 99 -44.57 -1.34 22.60
N GLY A 100 -44.36 -1.68 23.87
CA GLY A 100 -45.40 -2.18 24.76
C GLY A 100 -45.14 -1.73 26.21
N THR A 101 -45.94 -0.80 26.69
CA THR A 101 -45.78 -0.06 27.95
C THR A 101 -46.22 -0.80 29.21
N LEU A 102 -45.55 -0.48 30.33
CA LEU A 102 -46.04 -0.50 31.74
C LEU A 102 -46.37 -1.86 32.41
N ALA A 103 -45.69 -2.14 33.53
CA ALA A 103 -46.25 -2.00 34.88
C ALA A 103 -45.18 -2.20 35.98
N SER A 104 -45.36 -1.59 37.15
CA SER A 104 -44.48 -1.75 38.33
C SER A 104 -45.17 -2.56 39.43
N ALA A 105 -44.39 -3.24 40.28
CA ALA A 105 -44.82 -3.70 41.60
C ALA A 105 -43.63 -3.76 42.56
N ASP A 106 -43.75 -3.09 43.72
CA ASP A 106 -42.78 -3.13 44.83
C ASP A 106 -42.83 -4.44 45.62
N THR A 107 -41.72 -4.76 46.33
CA THR A 107 -41.71 -5.06 47.78
C THR A 107 -40.26 -5.04 48.29
N SER A 108 -40.04 -4.57 49.53
CA SER A 108 -38.74 -4.21 50.12
C SER A 108 -38.23 -5.21 51.18
N THR A 109 -37.21 -4.79 51.98
CA THR A 109 -36.60 -5.47 53.17
C THR A 109 -35.78 -6.75 52.86
N GLU A 110 -34.71 -7.15 53.57
CA GLU A 110 -33.97 -6.71 54.79
C GLU A 110 -32.45 -7.05 54.55
N LEU A 111 -31.35 -6.50 55.13
CA LEU A 111 -30.98 -5.94 56.45
C LEU A 111 -30.87 -7.04 57.57
N VAL A 112 -29.84 -7.17 58.43
CA VAL A 112 -28.54 -6.46 58.67
C VAL A 112 -27.46 -7.51 59.13
N ASN A 113 -26.21 -7.08 59.38
CA ASN A 113 -25.10 -7.78 60.10
C ASN A 113 -24.37 -8.92 59.33
N GLU A 114 -23.12 -9.31 59.66
CA GLU A 114 -22.23 -8.90 60.78
C GLU A 114 -20.74 -8.69 60.36
N LEU A 115 -19.81 -8.64 61.33
CA LEU A 115 -18.47 -8.02 61.25
C LEU A 115 -17.34 -8.90 60.63
N ASP A 116 -16.27 -8.21 60.21
CA ASP A 116 -14.91 -8.69 59.91
C ASP A 116 -14.27 -9.40 61.15
N PRO A 117 -13.34 -10.36 60.97
CA PRO A 117 -11.94 -9.97 61.16
C PRO A 117 -10.88 -10.69 60.28
N GLN A 118 -10.00 -9.91 59.65
CA GLN A 118 -8.63 -10.31 59.27
C GLN A 118 -7.79 -10.71 60.52
N PRO A 119 -6.78 -11.59 60.39
CA PRO A 119 -5.47 -11.16 59.87
C PRO A 119 -4.77 -12.20 58.96
N ALA A 120 -3.53 -11.92 58.55
CA ALA A 120 -2.81 -12.65 57.48
C ALA A 120 -1.73 -13.65 57.95
N ALA A 121 -1.37 -14.53 57.01
CA ALA A 121 -0.14 -15.35 56.90
C ALA A 121 0.12 -16.50 57.90
N VAL A 122 0.18 -17.74 57.37
CA VAL A 122 1.41 -18.58 57.23
C VAL A 122 1.13 -19.80 56.34
N ALA A 123 2.17 -20.37 55.70
CA ALA A 123 2.19 -21.60 54.87
C ALA A 123 1.26 -21.58 53.63
N GLU A 124 1.73 -21.57 52.37
CA GLU A 124 2.99 -22.09 51.78
C GLU A 124 3.12 -23.63 51.80
N ALA A 125 2.07 -24.33 51.38
CA ALA A 125 2.16 -25.75 50.96
C ALA A 125 1.05 -26.12 49.97
N LEU A 126 1.44 -26.33 48.69
CA LEU A 126 0.71 -26.78 47.49
C LEU A 126 0.68 -25.73 46.38
N GLY A 127 1.17 -26.12 45.21
CA GLY A 127 1.36 -25.22 44.07
C GLY A 127 0.04 -24.88 43.38
N SER A 128 -0.49 -23.68 43.65
CA SER A 128 -1.28 -22.97 42.66
C SER A 128 -0.46 -22.85 41.38
N PRO A 129 -0.96 -23.25 40.20
CA PRO A 129 -0.26 -22.97 38.96
C PRO A 129 -0.14 -21.46 38.81
N GLU A 130 1.07 -20.96 38.54
CA GLU A 130 1.24 -19.59 38.09
C GLU A 130 0.33 -19.36 36.89
N ALA A 131 -0.58 -18.40 37.00
CA ALA A 131 -1.39 -17.97 35.89
C ALA A 131 -0.48 -17.30 34.87
N MET A 132 0.12 -18.11 33.98
CA MET A 132 1.05 -17.70 32.94
C MET A 132 0.53 -16.42 32.29
N THR A 133 1.30 -15.34 32.39
CA THR A 133 0.89 -14.02 31.91
C THR A 133 0.87 -14.04 30.39
N VAL A 134 -0.27 -14.46 29.81
CA VAL A 134 -0.49 -14.59 28.37
C VAL A 134 -0.19 -13.25 27.71
N GLY A 135 0.99 -13.16 27.11
CA GLY A 135 1.75 -11.93 27.13
C GLY A 135 1.08 -10.75 26.45
N THR A 136 1.40 -9.55 26.93
CA THR A 136 1.13 -8.25 26.27
C THR A 136 1.59 -8.20 24.81
N ASN A 137 2.50 -9.10 24.42
CA ASN A 137 3.17 -9.19 23.13
C ASN A 137 2.48 -10.05 22.04
N SER A 138 1.17 -10.29 22.15
CA SER A 138 0.40 -11.10 21.18
C SER A 138 0.63 -10.66 19.71
N PRO A 139 0.88 -11.57 18.75
CA PRO A 139 1.21 -11.20 17.36
C PRO A 139 0.22 -10.22 16.71
N ALA A 140 -1.09 -10.46 16.86
CA ALA A 140 -2.14 -9.59 16.34
C ALA A 140 -2.07 -8.15 16.89
N ARG A 141 -1.61 -7.94 18.14
CA ARG A 141 -1.41 -6.59 18.69
C ARG A 141 -0.24 -5.88 18.02
N ARG A 142 0.84 -6.60 17.70
CA ARG A 142 2.00 -6.06 16.97
C ARG A 142 1.63 -5.68 15.54
N LEU A 143 0.85 -6.52 14.85
CA LEU A 143 0.32 -6.24 13.50
C LEU A 143 -0.53 -4.96 13.49
N ASN A 144 -1.55 -4.88 14.35
CA ASN A 144 -2.39 -3.68 14.48
C ASN A 144 -1.57 -2.41 14.80
N ALA A 145 -0.55 -2.53 15.65
CA ALA A 145 0.36 -1.43 15.97
C ALA A 145 1.31 -1.06 14.82
N ALA A 146 1.64 -1.98 13.91
CA ALA A 146 2.39 -1.68 12.68
C ALA A 146 1.51 -0.92 11.68
N VAL A 147 0.32 -1.45 11.36
CA VAL A 147 -0.67 -0.81 10.46
C VAL A 147 -0.92 0.63 10.87
N ARG A 148 -1.28 0.89 12.13
CA ARG A 148 -1.60 2.25 12.60
C ARG A 148 -0.43 3.25 12.52
N ARG A 149 0.82 2.77 12.63
CA ARG A 149 2.02 3.63 12.48
C ARG A 149 2.28 3.95 11.00
N MET A 150 2.16 2.95 10.13
CA MET A 150 2.23 3.11 8.68
C MET A 150 1.14 4.05 8.16
N GLU A 151 -0.12 3.83 8.56
CA GLU A 151 -1.27 4.69 8.24
C GLU A 151 -1.00 6.15 8.62
N ALA A 152 -0.56 6.42 9.86
CA ALA A 152 -0.29 7.78 10.31
C ALA A 152 0.86 8.45 9.53
N TYR A 153 1.94 7.70 9.25
CA TYR A 153 3.11 8.20 8.53
C TYR A 153 2.79 8.62 7.09
N TYR A 154 2.05 7.78 6.34
CA TYR A 154 1.68 8.13 4.97
C TYR A 154 0.51 9.12 4.91
N ALA A 155 -0.47 9.06 5.82
CA ALA A 155 -1.59 10.01 5.84
C ALA A 155 -1.12 11.46 6.03
N ALA A 156 -0.10 11.68 6.88
CA ALA A 156 0.52 12.99 7.06
C ALA A 156 1.14 13.53 5.76
N GLN A 157 2.00 12.73 5.10
CA GLN A 157 2.65 13.12 3.85
C GLN A 157 1.65 13.28 2.68
N ILE A 158 0.66 12.40 2.58
CA ILE A 158 -0.39 12.48 1.55
C ILE A 158 -1.19 13.78 1.73
N LEU A 159 -1.53 14.17 2.96
CA LEU A 159 -2.22 15.42 3.24
C LEU A 159 -1.34 16.66 2.93
N GLU A 160 -0.06 16.61 3.29
CA GLU A 160 0.93 17.65 2.99
C GLU A 160 1.07 17.86 1.47
N LYS A 161 1.33 16.79 0.70
CA LYS A 161 1.47 16.87 -0.77
C LYS A 161 0.17 17.24 -1.48
N GLN A 162 -0.99 16.84 -0.96
CA GLN A 162 -2.28 17.38 -1.44
C GLN A 162 -2.46 18.88 -1.14
N ASN A 163 -1.85 19.41 -0.07
CA ASN A 163 -1.91 20.84 0.26
C ASN A 163 -0.90 21.65 -0.56
N GLU A 164 0.28 21.11 -0.84
CA GLU A 164 1.23 21.68 -1.81
C GLU A 164 0.60 21.77 -3.21
N LEU A 165 -0.08 20.72 -3.68
CA LEU A 165 -0.78 20.75 -4.97
C LEU A 165 -1.87 21.81 -5.02
N LYS A 166 -2.66 21.99 -3.96
CA LYS A 166 -3.67 23.06 -3.90
C LYS A 166 -3.06 24.46 -3.97
N GLN A 167 -1.88 24.67 -3.37
CA GLN A 167 -1.16 25.94 -3.41
C GLN A 167 -0.51 26.20 -4.77
N ALA A 168 0.04 25.17 -5.42
CA ALA A 168 0.51 25.25 -6.80
C ALA A 168 -0.64 25.56 -7.77
N ASP A 169 -1.78 24.88 -7.64
CA ASP A 169 -2.97 25.12 -8.46
C ASP A 169 -3.58 26.52 -8.25
N ALA A 170 -3.44 27.10 -7.05
CA ALA A 170 -3.90 28.44 -6.72
C ALA A 170 -2.93 29.58 -7.14
N THR A 171 -1.67 29.25 -7.42
CA THR A 171 -0.64 30.21 -7.88
C THR A 171 -0.30 30.08 -9.37
N ALA A 172 -0.72 28.99 -10.03
CA ALA A 172 -0.53 28.79 -11.46
C ALA A 172 -1.35 29.77 -12.33
N ALA A 173 -0.76 30.19 -13.45
CA ALA A 173 -1.44 31.04 -14.43
C ALA A 173 -2.67 30.32 -15.06
N PRO A 174 -3.78 31.03 -15.32
CA PRO A 174 -4.96 30.45 -15.95
C PRO A 174 -4.64 29.74 -17.27
N GLY A 175 -4.97 28.45 -17.35
CA GLY A 175 -4.78 27.64 -18.56
C GLY A 175 -3.42 26.92 -18.69
N THR A 176 -2.43 27.17 -17.83
CA THR A 176 -1.18 26.38 -17.83
C THR A 176 -1.33 25.04 -17.10
N VAL A 177 -2.31 24.94 -16.20
CA VAL A 177 -2.64 23.78 -15.36
C VAL A 177 -3.18 22.60 -16.21
N PRO A 178 -2.47 21.45 -16.31
CA PRO A 178 -3.04 20.25 -16.93
C PRO A 178 -4.31 19.80 -16.20
N GLN A 179 -5.32 19.42 -17.00
CA GLN A 179 -6.68 19.12 -16.53
C GLN A 179 -6.67 17.95 -15.53
N ALA A 180 -6.95 18.25 -14.27
CA ALA A 180 -6.59 17.42 -13.13
C ALA A 180 -7.51 16.20 -12.88
N ALA A 181 -7.86 15.43 -13.92
CA ALA A 181 -8.76 14.28 -13.81
C ALA A 181 -8.01 13.00 -13.41
N ASP A 182 -7.03 12.59 -14.22
CA ASP A 182 -6.59 11.18 -14.28
C ASP A 182 -5.96 10.69 -12.98
N TRP A 183 -5.01 11.45 -12.40
CA TRP A 183 -4.38 11.10 -11.12
C TRP A 183 -5.36 11.08 -9.95
N LYS A 184 -6.46 11.83 -10.01
CA LYS A 184 -7.50 11.82 -8.97
C LYS A 184 -8.37 10.57 -9.08
N VAL A 185 -8.62 10.07 -10.28
CA VAL A 185 -9.29 8.78 -10.51
C VAL A 185 -8.40 7.65 -9.99
N GLU A 186 -7.09 7.70 -10.27
CA GLU A 186 -6.11 6.72 -9.77
C GLU A 186 -6.04 6.69 -8.23
N LEU A 187 -6.01 7.85 -7.56
CA LEU A 187 -6.05 7.91 -6.09
C LEU A 187 -7.36 7.36 -5.48
N VAL A 188 -8.49 7.50 -6.17
CA VAL A 188 -9.77 6.90 -5.73
C VAL A 188 -9.76 5.38 -5.92
N ALA A 189 -9.20 4.88 -7.02
CA ALA A 189 -9.00 3.45 -7.22
C ALA A 189 -8.08 2.86 -6.13
N LEU A 190 -6.94 3.50 -5.86
CA LEU A 190 -6.02 3.12 -4.80
C LEU A 190 -6.67 3.14 -3.40
N ASP A 191 -7.60 4.07 -3.11
CA ASP A 191 -8.35 4.01 -1.86
C ASP A 191 -9.24 2.77 -1.76
N SER A 192 -10.01 2.48 -2.81
CA SER A 192 -10.87 1.28 -2.83
C SER A 192 -10.07 -0.02 -2.64
N SER A 193 -8.90 -0.15 -3.28
CA SER A 193 -7.98 -1.28 -3.09
C SER A 193 -7.44 -1.37 -1.67
N TYR A 194 -7.21 -0.25 -0.99
CA TYR A 194 -6.75 -0.25 0.40
C TYR A 194 -7.85 -0.68 1.38
N GLN A 195 -9.11 -0.30 1.15
CA GLN A 195 -10.22 -0.79 1.98
C GLN A 195 -10.41 -2.31 1.82
N GLN A 196 -10.15 -2.85 0.63
CA GLN A 196 -10.11 -4.30 0.36
C GLN A 196 -8.97 -4.98 1.13
N LEU A 197 -7.72 -4.53 0.93
CA LEU A 197 -6.55 -5.06 1.66
C LEU A 197 -6.71 -5.00 3.19
N ARG A 198 -7.28 -3.90 3.72
CA ARG A 198 -7.57 -3.74 5.15
C ARG A 198 -8.64 -4.71 5.67
N THR A 199 -9.51 -5.21 4.79
CA THR A 199 -10.51 -6.24 5.09
C THR A 199 -9.89 -7.64 5.01
N GLU A 200 -9.03 -7.88 4.03
CA GLU A 200 -8.26 -9.11 3.85
C GLU A 200 -7.24 -9.36 4.96
N LEU A 201 -6.65 -8.30 5.53
CA LEU A 201 -5.60 -8.39 6.57
C LEU A 201 -6.00 -9.22 7.81
N TYR A 202 -7.29 -9.32 8.10
CA TYR A 202 -7.83 -10.09 9.24
C TYR A 202 -8.42 -11.45 8.83
N GLN A 203 -8.39 -11.79 7.54
CA GLN A 203 -9.00 -12.99 6.95
C GLN A 203 -7.99 -13.86 6.17
N ASN A 204 -6.90 -13.26 5.68
CA ASN A 204 -5.84 -13.93 4.93
C ASN A 204 -4.92 -14.73 5.89
N PRO A 205 -4.57 -15.98 5.58
CA PRO A 205 -3.61 -16.75 6.37
C PRO A 205 -2.19 -16.14 6.41
N ASP A 206 -1.79 -15.33 5.43
CA ASP A 206 -0.58 -14.50 5.49
C ASP A 206 -0.92 -13.00 5.58
N PRO A 207 -1.00 -12.44 6.80
CA PRO A 207 -1.23 -11.02 7.01
C PRO A 207 0.02 -10.16 6.73
N ASN A 208 1.21 -10.73 6.52
CA ASN A 208 2.42 -9.95 6.22
C ASN A 208 2.42 -9.53 4.75
N ALA A 209 2.15 -10.47 3.83
CA ALA A 209 1.99 -10.16 2.40
C ALA A 209 0.91 -9.09 2.16
N VAL A 210 -0.20 -9.13 2.92
CA VAL A 210 -1.25 -8.08 2.86
C VAL A 210 -0.74 -6.75 3.42
N LEU A 211 0.04 -6.75 4.51
CA LEU A 211 0.65 -5.53 5.05
C LEU A 211 1.62 -4.87 4.06
N ASP A 212 2.43 -5.66 3.35
CA ASP A 212 3.35 -5.16 2.32
C ASP A 212 2.59 -4.59 1.11
N ALA A 213 1.50 -5.23 0.68
CA ALA A 213 0.60 -4.66 -0.34
C ALA A 213 -0.08 -3.35 0.12
N MET A 214 -0.45 -3.25 1.41
CA MET A 214 -0.97 -2.01 2.01
C MET A 214 0.08 -0.89 2.03
N ASN A 215 1.34 -1.23 2.35
CA ASN A 215 2.47 -0.30 2.30
C ASN A 215 2.70 0.20 0.86
N GLN A 216 2.76 -0.72 -0.10
CA GLN A 216 2.93 -0.39 -1.52
C GLN A 216 1.80 0.49 -2.07
N ASN A 217 0.54 0.22 -1.71
CA ASN A 217 -0.60 1.06 -2.08
C ASN A 217 -0.40 2.52 -1.62
N LEU A 218 0.01 2.73 -0.36
CA LEU A 218 0.25 4.06 0.21
C LEU A 218 1.48 4.75 -0.42
N GLN A 219 2.53 3.99 -0.74
CA GLN A 219 3.69 4.48 -1.50
C GLN A 219 3.29 4.96 -2.90
N THR A 220 2.46 4.20 -3.63
CA THR A 220 1.99 4.58 -4.97
C THR A 220 1.17 5.87 -4.93
N ARG A 221 0.31 6.08 -3.92
CA ARG A 221 -0.39 7.37 -3.74
C ARG A 221 0.58 8.52 -3.56
N LEU A 222 1.63 8.33 -2.76
CA LEU A 222 2.64 9.36 -2.50
C LEU A 222 3.51 9.64 -3.72
N SER A 223 3.88 8.62 -4.52
CA SER A 223 4.66 8.80 -5.75
C SER A 223 3.85 9.53 -6.83
N ILE A 224 2.55 9.23 -6.99
CA ILE A 224 1.62 9.99 -7.84
C ILE A 224 1.60 11.47 -7.44
N LEU A 225 1.37 11.78 -6.16
CA LEU A 225 1.31 13.16 -5.67
C LEU A 225 2.63 13.92 -5.91
N ASN A 226 3.77 13.29 -5.64
CA ASN A 226 5.10 13.86 -5.91
C ASN A 226 5.36 14.07 -7.41
N GLN A 227 4.91 13.16 -8.27
CA GLN A 227 5.03 13.31 -9.72
C GLN A 227 4.14 14.44 -10.26
N GLN A 228 2.94 14.63 -9.71
CA GLN A 228 2.09 15.78 -10.05
C GLN A 228 2.77 17.10 -9.64
N LEU A 229 3.33 17.19 -8.42
CA LEU A 229 4.07 18.37 -7.96
C LEU A 229 5.26 18.71 -8.87
N ARG A 230 6.04 17.69 -9.24
CA ARG A 230 7.15 17.83 -10.20
C ARG A 230 6.67 18.36 -11.55
N THR A 231 5.52 17.89 -12.02
CA THR A 231 4.91 18.33 -13.28
C THR A 231 4.43 19.79 -13.20
N ARG A 232 3.84 20.21 -12.07
CA ARG A 232 3.46 21.62 -11.84
C ARG A 232 4.68 22.54 -11.88
N GLU A 233 5.75 22.20 -11.16
CA GLU A 233 6.94 23.05 -11.09
C GLU A 233 7.72 23.08 -12.43
N GLN A 234 7.78 21.98 -13.17
CA GLN A 234 8.34 21.99 -14.54
C GLN A 234 7.57 22.94 -15.47
N ILE A 235 6.23 22.90 -15.44
CA ILE A 235 5.39 23.81 -16.23
C ILE A 235 5.60 25.27 -15.80
N ARG A 236 5.77 25.52 -14.50
CA ARG A 236 6.08 26.84 -13.94
C ARG A 236 7.42 27.36 -14.47
N GLN A 237 8.47 26.54 -14.43
CA GLN A 237 9.82 26.89 -14.92
C GLN A 237 9.83 27.18 -16.42
N TYR A 238 9.23 26.31 -17.26
CA TYR A 238 9.13 26.57 -18.70
C TYR A 238 8.33 27.84 -19.04
N HIS A 239 7.37 28.24 -18.20
CA HIS A 239 6.61 29.47 -18.35
C HIS A 239 7.45 30.71 -17.98
N ASP A 240 8.08 30.69 -16.80
CA ASP A 240 8.95 31.77 -16.31
C ASP A 240 10.13 32.01 -17.28
N ASP A 241 10.80 30.93 -17.75
CA ASP A 241 11.88 30.99 -18.75
C ASP A 241 11.41 31.61 -20.06
N ALA A 242 10.25 31.19 -20.59
CA ALA A 242 9.70 31.69 -21.84
C ALA A 242 9.33 33.18 -21.77
N TYR A 243 8.88 33.67 -20.61
CA TYR A 243 8.63 35.10 -20.40
C TYR A 243 9.93 35.90 -20.31
N SER A 244 10.99 35.39 -19.67
CA SER A 244 12.28 36.08 -19.62
C SER A 244 12.89 36.29 -21.02
N LEU A 245 12.86 35.25 -21.86
CA LEU A 245 13.35 35.27 -23.25
C LEU A 245 12.52 36.14 -24.22
N ALA A 246 11.35 36.61 -23.78
CA ALA A 246 10.49 37.54 -24.49
C ALA A 246 10.62 38.99 -24.01
N ALA A 247 11.19 39.23 -22.82
CA ALA A 247 11.39 40.56 -22.24
C ALA A 247 12.72 41.22 -22.68
N ASP A 248 13.75 40.43 -23.00
CA ASP A 248 15.06 40.89 -23.48
C ASP A 248 15.13 41.12 -25.02
N LYS A 249 14.01 41.51 -25.66
CA LYS A 249 13.90 41.70 -27.13
C LYS A 249 13.14 42.95 -27.54
#